data_AF-A0A9D5AN26-F1
#
_entry.id   AF-A0A9D5AN26-F1
#
_cell.length_a   1.000
_cell.length_b   1.000
_cell.length_c   1.000
_cell.angle_alpha   90.00
_cell.angle_beta   90.00
_cell.angle_gamma   90.00
#
_symmetry.space_group_name_H-M   'P 1'
#
loop_
_entity.id
_entity.type
_entity.pdbx_description
1 polymer ?
#
loop_
_entity_poly.entity_id
_entity_poly.type
_entity_poly.pdbx_seq_one_letter_code
_entity_poly.pdbx_strand_id
1 'polypeptide(L)'
;MEAQEHNKRRRVVYSIEPNKIVQTIFARKYLSYLVPALMKIKENPSSGKDNSSYVKYEVDMAMVLSAQGSAWSNGLKLKLQKDHVNDKSSSIVESENEDEEKMKNLIKLIPGGEEICDEQVVNEVESYIRCLQMQVNVLQCLLEEMC
;
A
#
# COMPACT_ATOMS: atom_id res chain seq x y z
N MET A 1 60.42 3.56 -1.14
CA MET A 1 59.66 2.37 -1.53
C MET A 1 58.55 2.22 -0.52
N GLU A 2 57.40 2.81 -0.78
CA GLU A 2 56.33 2.32 -1.68
C GLU A 2 55.34 1.42 -0.95
N ALA A 3 54.07 1.64 -1.32
CA ALA A 3 52.85 1.37 -0.60
C ALA A 3 52.45 -0.11 -0.52
N GLN A 4 51.52 -0.42 0.38
CA GLN A 4 50.29 -1.10 -0.05
C GLN A 4 49.16 -0.94 0.96
N GLU A 5 48.20 -0.11 0.55
CA GLU A 5 46.95 0.23 1.18
C GLU A 5 45.93 -0.90 0.92
N HIS A 6 45.55 -1.65 1.95
CA HIS A 6 44.49 -2.66 1.83
C HIS A 6 43.16 -2.02 2.24
N ASN A 7 42.45 -1.51 1.24
CA ASN A 7 41.11 -0.97 1.35
C ASN A 7 40.09 -2.10 1.61
N LYS A 8 40.08 -2.63 2.84
CA LYS A 8 39.06 -3.58 3.29
C LYS A 8 37.76 -2.81 3.47
N ARG A 9 36.92 -2.83 2.43
CA ARG A 9 35.51 -2.40 2.48
C ARG A 9 34.87 -2.99 3.74
N ARG A 10 34.80 -2.20 4.80
CA ARG A 10 34.11 -2.55 6.04
C ARG A 10 32.63 -2.63 5.68
N ARG A 11 32.15 -3.82 5.36
CA ARG A 11 30.72 -4.12 5.38
C ARG A 11 30.30 -3.95 6.85
N VAL A 12 29.84 -2.76 7.19
CA VAL A 12 29.24 -2.51 8.49
C VAL A 12 27.95 -3.33 8.51
N VAL A 13 28.00 -4.47 9.19
CA VAL A 13 26.82 -5.29 9.44
C VAL A 13 26.02 -4.56 10.51
N TYR A 14 25.15 -3.64 10.08
CA TYR A 14 24.13 -3.11 10.97
C TYR A 14 23.16 -4.25 11.28
N SER A 15 22.90 -4.50 12.56
CA SER A 15 21.76 -5.31 12.99
C SER A 15 20.48 -4.53 12.67
N ILE A 16 20.05 -4.56 11.42
CA ILE A 16 18.77 -3.97 11.03
C ILE A 16 17.69 -4.95 11.46
N GLU A 17 16.78 -4.49 12.31
CA GLU A 17 15.59 -5.27 12.68
C GLU A 17 14.79 -5.61 11.41
N PRO A 18 14.30 -6.85 11.26
CA PRO A 18 13.56 -7.28 10.08
C PRO A 18 12.42 -6.33 9.70
N ASN A 19 11.75 -5.74 10.69
CA ASN A 19 10.67 -4.76 10.48
C ASN A 19 11.18 -3.49 9.77
N LYS A 20 12.34 -2.96 10.16
CA LYS A 20 12.97 -1.80 9.51
C LYS A 20 13.40 -2.09 8.07
N ILE A 21 13.86 -3.32 7.80
CA ILE A 21 14.20 -3.75 6.43
C ILE A 21 12.94 -3.74 5.54
N VAL A 22 11.85 -4.34 6.01
CA VAL A 22 10.58 -4.40 5.28
C VAL A 22 10.03 -2.99 5.03
N GLN A 23 10.03 -2.12 6.05
CA GLN A 23 9.62 -0.72 5.91
C GLN A 23 10.47 0.03 4.89
N THR A 24 11.80 -0.15 4.91
CA THR A 24 12.70 0.51 3.96
C THR A 24 12.46 0.03 2.53
N ILE A 25 12.24 -1.27 2.33
CA ILE A 25 11.93 -1.83 1.01
C ILE A 25 10.59 -1.30 0.50
N PHE A 26 9.57 -1.29 1.36
CA PHE A 26 8.25 -0.74 1.06
C PHE A 26 8.38 0.73 0.66
N ALA A 27 9.02 1.56 1.48
CA ALA A 27 9.17 3.00 1.23
C ALA A 27 9.87 3.28 -0.11
N ARG A 28 10.96 2.56 -0.40
CA ARG A 28 11.69 2.68 -1.67
C ARG A 28 10.79 2.38 -2.86
N LYS A 29 10.03 1.28 -2.81
CA LYS A 29 9.09 0.93 -3.89
C LYS A 29 7.99 1.99 -4.00
N TYR A 30 7.36 2.35 -2.90
CA TYR A 30 6.25 3.28 -2.84
C TYR A 30 6.62 4.64 -3.45
N LEU A 31 7.72 5.23 -3.02
CA LEU A 31 8.21 6.50 -3.54
C LEU A 31 8.65 6.42 -5.01
N SER A 32 9.24 5.30 -5.43
CA SER A 32 9.69 5.13 -6.83
C SER A 32 8.53 5.19 -7.84
N TYR A 33 7.33 4.78 -7.42
CA TYR A 33 6.12 4.90 -8.24
C TYR A 33 5.40 6.23 -8.03
N LEU A 34 5.26 6.66 -6.78
CA LEU A 34 4.43 7.82 -6.43
C LEU A 34 5.03 9.13 -6.94
N VAL A 35 6.34 9.37 -6.73
CA VAL A 35 6.95 10.68 -7.04
C VAL A 35 6.84 11.02 -8.53
N PRO A 36 7.18 10.13 -9.48
CA PRO A 36 7.02 10.44 -10.90
C PRO A 36 5.55 10.65 -11.30
N ALA A 37 4.61 9.91 -10.71
CA ALA A 37 3.19 10.05 -11.01
C ALA A 37 2.64 11.41 -10.57
N LEU A 38 2.99 11.84 -9.35
CA LEU A 38 2.59 13.14 -8.83
C LEU A 38 3.21 14.30 -9.63
N MET A 39 4.46 14.17 -10.11
CA MET A 39 5.06 15.16 -11.00
C MET A 39 4.28 15.29 -12.31
N LYS A 40 3.87 14.17 -12.92
CA LYS A 40 3.06 14.18 -14.16
C LYS A 40 1.71 14.88 -13.99
N ILE A 41 1.04 14.65 -12.85
CA ILE A 41 -0.22 15.32 -12.52
C ILE A 41 0.01 16.84 -12.37
N LYS A 42 1.10 17.23 -11.71
CA LYS A 42 1.48 18.65 -11.54
C LYS A 42 1.79 19.33 -12.87
N GLU A 43 2.51 18.67 -13.77
CA GLU A 43 2.94 19.21 -15.07
C GLU A 43 1.78 19.39 -16.06
N ASN A 44 0.74 18.55 -15.96
CA ASN A 44 -0.43 18.62 -16.83
C ASN A 44 -1.70 18.83 -15.99
N PRO A 45 -1.95 20.04 -15.45
CA PRO A 45 -3.20 20.33 -14.79
C PRO A 45 -4.33 20.23 -15.81
N SER A 46 -5.02 19.09 -15.86
CA SER A 46 -6.14 18.90 -16.78
C SER A 46 -7.19 19.98 -16.47
N SER A 47 -7.65 20.66 -17.52
CA SER A 47 -8.56 21.80 -17.42
C SER A 47 -9.85 21.41 -16.69
N GLY A 48 -9.97 21.77 -15.41
CA GLY A 48 -11.23 21.82 -14.67
C GLY A 48 -11.69 20.54 -13.95
N LYS A 49 -10.91 19.45 -13.91
CA LYS A 49 -11.24 18.28 -13.06
C LYS A 49 -10.47 18.32 -11.75
N ASP A 50 -11.14 17.91 -10.67
CA ASP A 50 -10.51 17.72 -9.37
C ASP A 50 -9.40 16.66 -9.47
N ASN A 51 -8.14 17.09 -9.28
CA ASN A 51 -6.98 16.22 -9.32
C ASN A 51 -6.96 15.22 -8.14
N SER A 52 -7.79 15.42 -7.12
CA SER A 52 -7.89 14.55 -5.94
C SER A 52 -8.15 13.09 -6.31
N SER A 53 -9.03 12.83 -7.29
CA SER A 53 -9.34 11.47 -7.75
C SER A 53 -8.12 10.78 -8.38
N TYR A 54 -7.36 11.51 -9.22
CA TYR A 54 -6.15 10.98 -9.84
C TYR A 54 -5.03 10.79 -8.82
N VAL A 55 -4.85 11.73 -7.88
CA VAL A 55 -3.88 11.59 -6.80
C VAL A 55 -4.21 10.38 -5.94
N LYS A 56 -5.49 10.19 -5.57
CA LYS A 56 -5.93 9.00 -4.83
C LYS A 56 -5.62 7.71 -5.59
N TYR A 57 -5.94 7.67 -6.89
CA TYR A 57 -5.64 6.52 -7.74
C TYR A 57 -4.13 6.18 -7.75
N GLU A 58 -3.26 7.18 -7.95
CA GLU A 58 -1.81 6.96 -7.99
C GLU A 58 -1.25 6.54 -6.62
N VAL A 59 -1.78 7.11 -5.53
CA VAL A 59 -1.44 6.73 -4.15
C VAL A 59 -1.83 5.28 -3.87
N ASP A 60 -3.06 4.88 -4.21
CA ASP A 60 -3.56 3.52 -4.00
C ASP A 60 -2.80 2.51 -4.89
N MET A 61 -2.51 2.87 -6.14
CA MET A 61 -1.72 2.03 -7.05
C MET A 61 -0.28 1.86 -6.57
N ALA A 62 0.37 2.92 -6.08
CA ALA A 62 1.71 2.84 -5.50
C ALA A 62 1.73 1.94 -4.25
N MET A 63 0.68 1.99 -3.43
CA MET A 63 0.52 1.11 -2.26
C MET A 63 0.41 -0.36 -2.69
N VAL A 64 -0.44 -0.67 -3.67
CA VAL A 64 -0.59 -2.02 -4.26
C VAL A 64 0.75 -2.56 -4.76
N LEU A 65 1.50 -1.76 -5.53
CA LEU A 65 2.78 -2.20 -6.10
C LEU A 65 3.86 -2.41 -5.05
N SER A 66 3.72 -1.77 -3.89
CA SER A 66 4.66 -1.87 -2.76
C SER A 66 4.34 -3.05 -1.82
N ALA A 67 3.07 -3.45 -1.76
CA ALA A 67 2.53 -4.51 -0.90
C ALA A 67 2.19 -5.83 -1.64
N GLN A 68 2.83 -6.08 -2.79
CA GLN A 68 2.57 -7.27 -3.61
C GLN A 68 2.69 -8.56 -2.78
N GLY A 69 1.72 -9.46 -2.97
CA GLY A 69 1.70 -10.79 -2.34
C GLY A 69 0.57 -11.01 -1.34
N SER A 70 -0.21 -9.98 -1.01
CA SER A 70 -1.43 -10.11 -0.19
C SER A 70 -2.67 -10.18 -1.09
N ALA A 71 -3.69 -10.93 -0.69
CA ALA A 71 -4.94 -11.04 -1.44
C ALA A 71 -5.63 -9.67 -1.59
N TRP A 72 -5.67 -8.87 -0.52
CA TRP A 72 -6.26 -7.52 -0.57
C TRP A 72 -5.55 -6.61 -1.60
N SER A 73 -4.24 -6.78 -1.81
CA SER A 73 -3.49 -5.96 -2.77
C SER A 73 -3.90 -6.25 -4.21
N ASN A 74 -4.19 -7.52 -4.53
CA ASN A 74 -4.72 -7.93 -5.82
C ASN A 74 -6.16 -7.45 -6.00
N GLY A 75 -6.98 -7.59 -4.95
CA GLY A 75 -8.34 -7.07 -4.92
C GLY A 75 -8.42 -5.58 -5.18
N LEU A 76 -7.59 -4.78 -4.49
CA LEU A 76 -7.49 -3.34 -4.71
C LEU A 76 -7.03 -3.02 -6.14
N LYS A 77 -6.04 -3.75 -6.67
CA LYS A 77 -5.58 -3.60 -8.05
C LYS A 77 -6.73 -3.78 -9.05
N LEU A 78 -7.52 -4.83 -8.87
CA LEU A 78 -8.68 -5.12 -9.71
C LEU A 78 -9.73 -4.01 -9.60
N LYS A 79 -10.04 -3.53 -8.38
CA LYS A 79 -10.97 -2.41 -8.16
C LYS A 79 -10.50 -1.14 -8.89
N LEU A 80 -9.24 -0.74 -8.71
CA LEU A 80 -8.65 0.42 -9.38
C LEU A 80 -8.68 0.30 -10.92
N GLN A 81 -8.52 -0.91 -11.45
CA GLN A 81 -8.60 -1.15 -12.90
C GLN A 81 -10.06 -1.22 -13.41
N LYS A 82 -11.01 -1.57 -12.55
CA LYS A 82 -12.41 -1.80 -12.88
C LYS A 82 -13.30 -0.57 -12.72
N ASP A 83 -12.88 0.47 -11.99
CA ASP A 83 -13.63 1.73 -11.73
C ASP A 83 -14.02 2.55 -12.99
N HIS A 84 -13.91 1.98 -14.20
CA HIS A 84 -14.61 2.42 -15.40
C HIS A 84 -16.03 1.82 -15.58
N VAL A 85 -16.47 0.85 -14.79
CA VAL A 85 -17.85 0.33 -14.81
C VAL A 85 -18.32 0.00 -13.39
N ASN A 86 -19.30 0.80 -12.96
CA ASN A 86 -20.17 0.66 -11.78
C ASN A 86 -20.32 -0.77 -11.25
N ASP A 87 -20.29 -0.94 -9.93
CA ASP A 87 -20.87 -2.14 -9.33
C ASP A 87 -21.74 -1.87 -8.10
N LYS A 88 -22.92 -2.49 -8.17
CA LYS A 88 -24.06 -2.36 -7.27
C LYS A 88 -24.05 -3.62 -6.41
N SER A 89 -23.88 -3.47 -5.10
CA SER A 89 -23.93 -4.64 -4.20
C SER A 89 -25.38 -5.06 -3.95
N SER A 90 -25.68 -6.32 -4.26
CA SER A 90 -26.95 -6.99 -3.92
C SER A 90 -26.86 -7.64 -2.53
N SER A 91 -27.99 -7.61 -1.83
CA SER A 91 -28.26 -8.16 -0.51
C SER A 91 -28.30 -9.69 -0.45
N ILE A 92 -28.19 -10.26 0.75
CA ILE A 92 -29.20 -11.15 1.38
C ILE A 92 -28.92 -11.17 2.89
N VAL A 93 -29.99 -11.13 3.69
CA VAL A 93 -30.01 -11.19 5.16
C VAL A 93 -30.34 -12.62 5.55
N GLU A 94 -29.45 -13.26 6.29
CA GLU A 94 -29.75 -14.47 7.07
C GLU A 94 -29.29 -14.24 8.51
N SER A 95 -29.85 -14.98 9.45
CA SER A 95 -29.62 -14.82 10.88
C SER A 95 -28.19 -15.23 11.25
N GLU A 96 -27.29 -14.25 11.34
CA GLU A 96 -25.88 -14.47 11.65
C GLU A 96 -25.63 -14.50 13.16
N ASN A 97 -24.71 -15.37 13.58
CA ASN A 97 -24.16 -15.32 14.93
C ASN A 97 -23.22 -14.10 15.03
N GLU A 98 -23.03 -13.52 16.22
CA GLU A 98 -22.24 -12.28 16.43
C GLU A 98 -20.82 -12.33 15.81
N ASP A 99 -20.19 -13.51 15.79
CA ASP A 99 -18.86 -13.72 15.22
C ASP A 99 -18.84 -13.70 13.68
N GLU A 100 -19.91 -14.17 13.04
CA GLU A 100 -20.05 -14.14 11.59
C GLU A 100 -20.30 -12.70 11.10
N GLU A 101 -21.11 -11.93 11.82
CA GLU A 101 -21.33 -10.51 11.52
C GLU A 101 -20.02 -9.70 11.63
N LYS A 102 -19.24 -9.95 12.69
CA LYS A 102 -17.90 -9.35 12.86
C LYS A 102 -16.98 -9.71 11.69
N MET A 103 -16.98 -10.96 11.23
CA MET A 103 -16.19 -11.38 10.07
C MET A 103 -16.60 -10.64 8.81
N LYS A 104 -17.90 -10.53 8.52
CA LYS A 104 -18.41 -9.76 7.37
C LYS A 104 -18.03 -8.29 7.45
N ASN A 105 -17.99 -7.72 8.65
CA ASN A 105 -17.54 -6.35 8.86
C ASN A 105 -16.03 -6.19 8.57
N LEU A 106 -15.18 -7.14 8.97
CA LEU A 106 -13.76 -7.14 8.62
C LEU A 106 -13.52 -7.25 7.11
N ILE A 107 -14.27 -8.15 6.44
CA ILE A 107 -14.23 -8.32 4.99
C ILE A 107 -14.53 -7.00 4.26
N LYS A 108 -15.53 -6.24 4.72
CA LYS A 108 -15.91 -4.94 4.11
C LYS A 108 -14.84 -3.85 4.27
N LEU A 109 -13.92 -3.98 5.24
CA LEU A 109 -12.87 -2.97 5.47
C LEU A 109 -11.68 -3.12 4.52
N ILE A 110 -11.44 -4.33 3.99
CA ILE A 110 -10.30 -4.61 3.12
C ILE A 110 -10.71 -4.58 1.64
N PRO A 111 -9.91 -3.96 0.78
CA PRO A 111 -10.22 -3.89 -0.65
C PRO A 111 -10.10 -5.28 -1.28
N GLY A 112 -11.21 -5.75 -1.88
CA GLY A 112 -11.30 -7.10 -2.45
C GLY A 112 -11.54 -8.19 -1.41
N GLY A 113 -11.98 -7.83 -0.21
CA GLY A 113 -12.35 -8.79 0.83
C GLY A 113 -13.41 -9.78 0.40
N GLU A 114 -14.22 -9.45 -0.60
CA GLU A 114 -15.27 -10.32 -1.12
C GLU A 114 -14.72 -11.65 -1.68
N GLU A 115 -13.43 -11.70 -2.05
CA GLU A 115 -12.74 -12.88 -2.59
C GLU A 115 -11.82 -13.59 -1.57
N ILE A 116 -11.79 -13.13 -0.31
CA ILE A 116 -10.88 -13.65 0.72
C ILE A 116 -11.59 -14.72 1.55
N CYS A 117 -10.95 -15.88 1.72
CA CYS A 117 -11.47 -16.96 2.56
C CYS A 117 -11.46 -16.57 4.05
N ASP A 118 -12.48 -17.00 4.80
CA ASP A 118 -12.67 -16.65 6.23
C ASP A 118 -11.44 -16.92 7.08
N GLU A 119 -10.70 -18.01 6.82
CA GLU A 119 -9.49 -18.38 7.57
C GLU A 119 -8.32 -17.40 7.35
N GLN A 120 -8.36 -16.63 6.26
CA GLN A 120 -7.30 -15.70 5.87
C GLN A 120 -7.64 -14.25 6.17
N VAL A 121 -8.92 -13.92 6.43
CA VAL A 121 -9.39 -12.52 6.62
C VAL A 121 -8.56 -11.79 7.67
N VAL A 122 -8.31 -12.40 8.83
CA VAL A 122 -7.54 -11.75 9.91
C VAL A 122 -6.11 -11.42 9.47
N ASN A 123 -5.44 -12.33 8.77
CA ASN A 123 -4.07 -12.13 8.28
C ASN A 123 -4.02 -11.04 7.19
N GLU A 124 -5.03 -11.02 6.32
CA GLU A 124 -5.14 -10.03 5.26
C GLU A 124 -5.47 -8.63 5.82
N VAL A 125 -6.36 -8.54 6.82
CA VAL A 125 -6.62 -7.31 7.58
C VAL A 125 -5.36 -6.81 8.26
N GLU A 126 -4.60 -7.69 8.93
CA GLU A 126 -3.34 -7.32 9.58
C GLU A 126 -2.33 -6.79 8.55
N SER A 127 -2.15 -7.49 7.42
CA SER A 127 -1.27 -7.07 6.33
C SER A 127 -1.67 -5.70 5.78
N TYR A 128 -2.97 -5.47 5.59
CA TYR A 128 -3.50 -4.19 5.12
C TYR A 128 -3.22 -3.05 6.11
N ILE A 129 -3.49 -3.27 7.40
CA ILE A 129 -3.20 -2.29 8.47
C ILE A 129 -1.72 -1.94 8.50
N ARG A 130 -0.83 -2.93 8.39
CA ARG A 130 0.62 -2.70 8.35
C ARG A 130 1.01 -1.86 7.13
N CYS A 131 0.41 -2.10 5.97
CA CYS A 131 0.69 -1.32 4.77
C CYS A 131 0.18 0.12 4.87
N LEU A 132 -1.00 0.34 5.44
CA LEU A 132 -1.51 1.68 5.74
C LEU A 132 -0.58 2.43 6.70
N GLN A 133 -0.11 1.76 7.76
CA GLN A 133 0.85 2.35 8.69
C GLN A 133 2.15 2.75 7.97
N MET A 134 2.70 1.88 7.12
CA MET A 134 3.90 2.19 6.34
C MET A 134 3.68 3.36 5.37
N GLN A 135 2.52 3.42 4.71
CA GLN A 135 2.13 4.53 3.84
C GLN A 135 2.11 5.85 4.61
N VAL A 136 1.41 5.89 5.76
CA VAL A 136 1.33 7.09 6.61
C VAL A 136 2.71 7.52 7.07
N ASN A 137 3.55 6.58 7.54
CA ASN A 137 4.91 6.89 7.98
C ASN A 137 5.74 7.54 6.86
N VAL A 138 5.68 6.99 5.63
CA VAL A 138 6.43 7.54 4.49
C VAL A 138 5.94 8.94 4.13
N LEU A 139 4.63 9.15 4.09
CA LEU A 139 4.05 10.45 3.79
C LEU A 139 4.36 11.49 4.88
N GLN A 140 4.34 11.09 6.15
CA GLN A 140 4.74 11.94 7.27
C GLN A 140 6.21 12.36 7.16
N CYS A 141 7.13 11.44 6.84
CA CYS A 141 8.53 11.80 6.61
C CYS A 141 8.68 12.87 5.52
N LEU A 142 7.94 12.74 4.41
CA LEU A 142 7.98 13.76 3.35
C LEU A 142 7.47 15.12 3.82
N LEU A 143 6.49 15.17 4.72
CA LEU A 143 5.95 16.43 5.26
C LEU A 143 6.90 17.06 6.28
N GLU A 144 7.54 16.25 7.11
CA GLU A 144 8.54 16.71 8.11
C GLU A 144 9.78 17.29 7.43
N GLU A 145 10.17 16.79 6.25
CA GLU A 145 11.26 17.33 5.43
C GLU A 145 10.94 18.69 4.76
N MET A 146 9.68 19.16 4.81
CA MET A 146 9.25 20.44 4.22
C MET A 146 9.07 21.58 5.24
N CYS A 147 9.47 21.39 6.50
CA CYS A 147 9.43 22.40 7.57
C CYS A 147 10.81 23.01 7.87
#